data_AF-A0A2V7JRP8-F1
#
_entry.id   AF-A0A2V7JRP8-F1
#
_cell.length_a   1.000
_cell.length_b   1.000
_cell.length_c   1.000
_cell.angle_alpha   90.00
_cell.angle_beta   90.00
_cell.angle_gamma   90.00
#
_symmetry.space_group_name_H-M   'P 1'
#
loop_
_entity.id
_entity.type
_entity.pdbx_description
1 polymer ?
#
loop_
_entity_poly.entity_id
_entity_poly.type
_entity_poly.pdbx_seq_one_letter_code
_entity_poly.pdbx_strand_id
1 'polypeptide(L)'
;MALRAQLNRAAFSIPTNIVEGRRQSTDKEFARFLRIALNSGCELEYHLIAARDIGVISESDSDALIRQLIEVRKMLHGLLRKLSQPPTT
;
A
#
# COMPACT_ATOMS: atom_id res chain seq x y z
N MET A 1 -16.73 2.27 14.11
CA MET A 1 -16.32 2.09 12.70
C MET A 1 -16.06 0.60 12.47
N ALA A 2 -16.69 -0.04 11.48
CA ALA A 2 -16.58 -1.49 11.26
C ALA A 2 -15.26 -1.88 10.56
N LEU A 3 -14.70 -3.05 10.89
CA LEU A 3 -13.43 -3.57 10.34
C LEU A 3 -13.41 -3.63 8.80
N ARG A 4 -14.50 -4.08 8.18
CA ARG A 4 -14.65 -4.10 6.71
C ARG A 4 -14.42 -2.72 6.08
N ALA A 5 -14.91 -1.66 6.72
CA ALA A 5 -14.74 -0.30 6.21
C ALA A 5 -13.28 0.16 6.34
N GLN A 6 -12.58 -0.21 7.41
CA GLN A 6 -11.15 0.07 7.58
C GLN A 6 -10.30 -0.66 6.53
N LEU A 7 -10.54 -1.96 6.32
CA LEU A 7 -9.89 -2.76 5.28
C LEU A 7 -10.07 -2.13 3.90
N ASN A 8 -11.31 -1.81 3.52
CA ASN A 8 -11.60 -1.21 2.23
C ASN A 8 -10.91 0.16 2.08
N ARG A 9 -10.94 1.01 3.11
CA ARG A 9 -10.27 2.32 3.04
C ARG A 9 -8.76 2.17 2.84
N ALA A 10 -8.10 1.33 3.62
CA ALA A 10 -6.67 1.10 3.49
C ALA A 10 -6.33 0.54 2.10
N ALA A 11 -7.08 -0.46 1.62
CA ALA A 11 -6.89 -1.07 0.31
C ALA A 11 -7.09 -0.10 -0.85
N PHE A 12 -8.17 0.70 -0.84
CA PHE A 12 -8.43 1.69 -1.89
C PHE A 12 -7.49 2.90 -1.83
N SER A 13 -6.96 3.23 -0.64
CA SER A 13 -6.00 4.32 -0.46
C SER A 13 -4.69 4.07 -1.21
N ILE A 14 -4.27 2.80 -1.37
CA ILE A 14 -3.04 2.44 -2.09
C ILE A 14 -3.10 2.92 -3.56
N PRO A 15 -4.04 2.47 -4.41
CA PRO A 15 -4.12 2.91 -5.79
C PRO A 15 -4.51 4.39 -5.94
N THR A 16 -5.35 4.95 -5.06
CA THR A 16 -5.70 6.39 -5.17
C THR A 16 -4.49 7.28 -4.97
N ASN A 17 -3.63 6.99 -3.98
CA ASN A 17 -2.39 7.74 -3.78
C ASN A 17 -1.42 7.58 -4.95
N ILE A 18 -1.35 6.41 -5.59
CA ILE A 18 -0.52 6.24 -6.80
C ILE A 18 -1.01 7.16 -7.93
N VAL A 19 -2.33 7.19 -8.18
CA VAL A 19 -2.92 8.02 -9.24
C VAL A 19 -2.78 9.51 -8.94
N GLU A 20 -3.04 9.93 -7.70
CA GLU A 20 -2.88 11.33 -7.26
C GLU A 20 -1.42 11.79 -7.31
N GLY A 21 -0.50 10.91 -6.90
CA GLY A 21 0.93 11.14 -6.97
C GLY A 21 1.44 11.29 -8.39
N ARG A 22 0.94 10.47 -9.33
CA ARG A 22 1.36 10.53 -10.73
C ARG A 22 0.99 11.84 -11.43
N ARG A 23 0.00 12.57 -10.91
CA ARG A 23 -0.39 13.90 -11.41
C ARG A 23 0.50 15.04 -10.91
N GLN A 24 1.43 14.77 -9.98
CA GLN A 24 2.28 15.80 -9.41
C GLN A 24 3.37 16.25 -10.38
N SER A 25 3.79 17.51 -10.26
CA SER A 25 4.74 18.15 -11.19
C SER A 25 6.20 17.73 -10.98
N THR A 26 6.53 17.04 -9.89
CA THR A 26 7.90 16.64 -9.57
C THR A 26 7.96 15.21 -9.04
N ASP A 27 9.08 14.53 -9.30
CA ASP A 27 9.37 13.20 -8.77
C ASP A 27 9.40 13.18 -7.25
N LYS A 28 9.83 14.28 -6.61
CA LYS A 28 9.82 14.44 -5.15
C LYS A 28 8.40 14.39 -4.59
N GLU A 29 7.45 15.08 -5.21
CA GLU A 29 6.05 15.04 -4.80
C GLU A 29 5.42 13.69 -5.12
N PHE A 30 5.69 13.11 -6.30
CA PHE A 30 5.21 11.75 -6.59
C PHE A 30 5.71 10.74 -5.55
N ALA A 31 6.99 10.79 -5.20
CA ALA A 31 7.59 9.96 -4.15
C ALA A 31 6.91 10.13 -2.78
N ARG A 32 6.41 11.33 -2.45
CA ARG A 32 5.63 11.56 -1.22
C ARG A 32 4.33 10.77 -1.23
N PHE A 33 3.58 10.79 -2.33
CA PHE A 33 2.35 10.00 -2.47
C PHE A 33 2.61 8.50 -2.46
N LEU A 34 3.71 8.03 -3.08
CA LEU A 34 4.09 6.61 -2.98
C LEU A 34 4.40 6.16 -1.56
N ARG A 35 4.99 7.03 -0.72
CA ARG A 35 5.17 6.76 0.71
C ARG A 35 3.84 6.67 1.46
N ILE A 36 2.86 7.50 1.11
CA ILE A 36 1.51 7.40 1.68
C ILE A 36 0.86 6.08 1.28
N ALA A 37 0.97 5.67 0.01
CA ALA A 37 0.49 4.38 -0.46
C ALA A 37 1.15 3.20 0.29
N LEU A 38 2.45 3.28 0.56
CA LEU A 38 3.16 2.28 1.38
C LEU A 38 2.62 2.22 2.81
N ASN A 39 2.34 3.37 3.44
CA ASN A 39 1.77 3.43 4.78
C ASN A 39 0.35 2.82 4.83
N SER A 40 -0.49 3.12 3.83
CA SER A 40 -1.80 2.45 3.70
C SER A 40 -1.67 0.93 3.53
N GLY A 41 -0.59 0.46 2.89
CA GLY A 41 -0.23 -0.95 2.87
C GLY A 41 0.04 -1.52 4.25
N CYS A 42 0.83 -0.83 5.10
CA CYS A 42 1.07 -1.27 6.48
C CYS A 42 -0.23 -1.34 7.31
N GLU A 43 -1.14 -0.37 7.13
CA GLU A 43 -2.46 -0.38 7.79
C GLU A 43 -3.31 -1.56 7.32
N LEU A 44 -3.33 -1.84 6.01
CA LEU A 44 -4.05 -2.97 5.44
C LEU A 44 -3.53 -4.30 6.00
N GLU A 45 -2.21 -4.47 6.07
CA GLU A 45 -1.57 -5.66 6.63
C GLU A 45 -2.01 -5.89 8.09
N TYR A 46 -1.96 -4.85 8.92
CA TYR A 46 -2.44 -4.92 10.29
C TYR A 46 -3.92 -5.33 10.37
N HIS A 47 -4.78 -4.74 9.54
CA HIS A 47 -6.20 -5.08 9.53
C HIS A 47 -6.49 -6.51 9.06
N LEU A 48 -5.69 -7.06 8.14
CA LEU A 48 -5.80 -8.46 7.71
C LEU A 48 -5.38 -9.44 8.81
N ILE A 49 -4.32 -9.13 9.54
CA ILE A 49 -3.89 -9.89 10.72
C ILE A 49 -4.99 -9.84 11.79
N ALA A 50 -5.49 -8.65 12.11
CA ALA A 50 -6.55 -8.49 13.09
C ALA A 50 -7.84 -9.23 12.69
N ALA A 51 -8.22 -9.19 11.40
CA ALA A 51 -9.37 -9.92 10.88
C ALA A 51 -9.23 -11.44 11.03
N ARG A 52 -8.03 -11.97 10.81
CA ARG A 52 -7.72 -13.39 11.06
C ARG A 52 -7.84 -13.72 12.54
N ASP A 53 -7.23 -12.93 13.41
CA ASP A 53 -7.14 -13.21 14.83
C ASP A 53 -8.52 -13.23 15.52
N ILE A 54 -9.49 -12.47 15.00
CA ILE A 54 -10.89 -12.49 15.47
C ILE A 54 -11.79 -13.48 14.70
N GLY A 55 -11.22 -14.29 13.80
CA GLY A 55 -11.94 -15.34 13.06
C GLY A 55 -12.86 -14.84 11.94
N VAL A 56 -12.67 -13.61 11.44
CA VAL A 56 -13.47 -13.06 10.32
C VAL A 56 -13.00 -13.59 8.96
N ILE A 57 -11.70 -13.90 8.83
CA ILE A 57 -11.13 -14.54 7.65
C ILE A 57 -10.26 -15.73 8.06
N SER A 58 -10.10 -16.70 7.17
CA SER A 58 -9.22 -17.84 7.41
C SER A 58 -7.75 -17.42 7.41
N GLU A 59 -6.89 -18.21 8.05
CA GLU A 59 -5.44 -18.04 7.98
C GLU A 59 -4.94 -18.09 6.53
N SER A 60 -5.45 -19.04 5.73
CA SER A 60 -5.10 -19.16 4.31
C SER A 60 -5.48 -17.93 3.49
N ASP A 61 -6.64 -17.32 3.76
CA ASP A 61 -7.06 -16.11 3.05
C ASP A 61 -6.22 -14.90 3.47
N SER A 62 -5.95 -14.76 4.77
CA SER A 62 -5.10 -13.69 5.30
C SER A 62 -3.70 -13.76 4.71
N ASP A 63 -3.09 -14.94 4.70
CA ASP A 63 -1.77 -15.18 4.12
C ASP A 63 -1.74 -14.90 2.62
N ALA A 64 -2.77 -15.33 1.87
CA ALA A 64 -2.86 -15.05 0.44
C ALA A 64 -2.94 -13.54 0.15
N LEU A 65 -3.74 -12.80 0.92
CA LEU A 65 -3.89 -11.35 0.77
C LEU A 65 -2.62 -10.60 1.18
N ILE A 66 -1.97 -11.00 2.27
CA ILE A 66 -0.70 -10.42 2.73
C ILE A 66 0.40 -10.65 1.69
N ARG A 67 0.47 -11.83 1.07
CA ARG A 67 1.43 -12.10 -0.02
C ARG A 67 1.22 -11.16 -1.21
N GLN A 68 -0.03 -10.95 -1.64
CA GLN A 68 -0.34 -10.00 -2.72
C GLN A 68 0.07 -8.57 -2.34
N LEU A 69 -0.22 -8.16 -1.10
CA LEU A 69 0.14 -6.85 -0.58
C LEU A 69 1.66 -6.65 -0.55
N ILE A 70 2.43 -7.66 -0.16
CA ILE A 70 3.90 -7.63 -0.18
C ILE A 70 4.42 -7.40 -1.60
N GLU A 71 3.87 -8.06 -2.61
CA GLU A 71 4.26 -7.84 -4.00
C GLU A 71 3.98 -6.40 -4.46
N VAL A 72 2.82 -5.85 -4.09
CA VAL A 72 2.50 -4.42 -4.34
C VAL A 72 3.52 -3.51 -3.66
N ARG A 73 3.85 -3.74 -2.38
CA ARG A 73 4.84 -2.94 -1.65
C ARG A 73 6.23 -3.03 -2.28
N LYS A 74 6.65 -4.19 -2.78
CA LYS A 74 7.93 -4.36 -3.52
C LYS A 74 7.94 -3.50 -4.79
N MET A 75 6.86 -3.52 -5.57
CA MET A 75 6.74 -2.68 -6.77
C MET A 75 6.83 -1.18 -6.42
N LEU A 76 6.14 -0.75 -5.36
CA LEU A 76 6.16 0.63 -4.90
C LEU A 76 7.55 1.06 -4.43
N HIS A 77 8.27 0.22 -3.67
CA HIS A 77 9.65 0.50 -3.28
C HIS A 77 10.58 0.59 -4.49
N GLY A 78 10.43 -0.29 -5.48
CA GLY A 78 11.20 -0.25 -6.72
C GLY A 78 11.00 1.06 -7.48
N LEU A 79 9.76 1.54 -7.57
CA LEU A 79 9.44 2.83 -8.18
C LEU A 79 9.98 4.00 -7.35
N LEU A 80 9.78 4.00 -6.04
CA LEU A 80 10.29 5.03 -5.13
C LEU A 80 11.82 5.18 -5.22
N ARG A 81 12.53 4.05 -5.32
CA ARG A 81 13.98 4.04 -5.53
C ARG A 81 14.35 4.74 -6.83
N LYS A 82 13.68 4.44 -7.95
CA LYS A 82 13.93 5.12 -9.24
C LYS A 82 13.73 6.63 -9.17
N LEU A 83 12.67 7.09 -8.51
CA LEU A 83 12.37 8.53 -8.35
C LEU A 83 13.34 9.27 -7.42
N SER A 84 14.06 8.53 -6.57
CA SER A 84 14.99 9.10 -5.58
C SER A 84 16.45 9.09 -6.06
N GLN A 85 16.74 8.47 -7.21
CA GLN A 85 18.08 8.53 -7.80
C GLN A 85 18.24 9.82 -8.60
N PRO A 86 19.40 10.49 -8.53
CA PRO A 86 19.70 11.60 -9.42
C PRO A 86 19.67 11.11 -10.88
N PRO A 87 19.24 11.97 -11.84
CA PRO A 87 19.18 11.57 -13.24
C PRO A 87 20.55 11.03 -13.67
N THR A 88 20.57 9.82 -14.20
CA THR A 88 21.78 9.23 -14.77
C THR A 88 22.09 10.02 -16.03
N THR A 89 23.10 10.89 -15.95
CA THR A 89 23.72 11.59 -17.07
C THR A 89 24.26 10.62 -18.11
#